data_AF-A0A7Y4VUI1-F1
#
_entry.id   AF-A0A7Y4VUI1-F1
#
_cell.length_a   1.000
_cell.length_b   1.000
_cell.length_c   1.000
_cell.angle_alpha   90.00
_cell.angle_beta   90.00
_cell.angle_gamma   90.00
#
_symmetry.space_group_name_H-M   'P 1'
#
loop_
_entity.id
_entity.type
_entity.pdbx_description
1 polymer ?
#
loop_
_entity_poly.entity_id
_entity_poly.type
_entity_poly.pdbx_seq_one_letter_code
_entity_poly.pdbx_strand_id
1 'polypeptide(L)'
;RPMFAGLASAFERIELFGTGGASSRPLFGDFLDEASLLLGKPTLRESASQIRALAPLWTALGKALLPDELPLFKETRQLMLKKRDLFWEKGDGATNEIKKIHARLKAIRKIMEKDFPLSDVEALALKQNLREHILRIHDAEKEAITKLEKAFLL
;
A
#
# COMPACT_ATOMS: atom_id res chain seq x y z
N ARG A 1 20.80 3.30 -8.95
CA ARG A 1 20.22 1.92 -8.87
C ARG A 1 18.69 2.00 -8.92
N PRO A 2 17.97 1.07 -9.58
CA PRO A 2 16.51 1.14 -9.77
C PRO A 2 15.66 0.80 -8.52
N MET A 3 16.27 0.34 -7.41
CA MET A 3 15.56 -0.16 -6.23
C MET A 3 14.62 0.88 -5.61
N PHE A 4 15.08 2.11 -5.33
CA PHE A 4 14.25 3.15 -4.72
C PHE A 4 12.98 3.45 -5.53
N ALA A 5 13.12 3.60 -6.85
CA ALA A 5 11.99 3.88 -7.73
C ALA A 5 10.96 2.74 -7.71
N GLY A 6 11.41 1.48 -7.70
CA GLY A 6 10.54 0.31 -7.58
C GLY A 6 9.78 0.28 -6.25
N LEU A 7 10.46 0.53 -5.13
CA LEU A 7 9.86 0.53 -3.80
C LEU A 7 8.83 1.66 -3.62
N ALA A 8 9.16 2.88 -4.07
CA ALA A 8 8.24 4.01 -4.02
C ALA A 8 7.01 3.80 -4.92
N SER A 9 7.21 3.22 -6.11
CA SER A 9 6.10 2.85 -7.01
C SER A 9 5.19 1.80 -6.36
N ALA A 10 5.75 0.76 -5.75
CA ALA A 10 4.97 -0.26 -5.05
C ALA A 10 4.15 0.34 -3.89
N PHE A 11 4.74 1.25 -3.10
CA PHE A 11 4.03 1.97 -2.05
C PHE A 11 2.85 2.79 -2.62
N GLU A 12 3.06 3.54 -3.69
CA GLU A 12 2.01 4.33 -4.34
C GLU A 12 0.86 3.44 -4.84
N ARG A 13 1.18 2.28 -5.42
CA ARG A 13 0.18 1.30 -5.90
C ARG A 13 -0.63 0.68 -4.76
N ILE A 14 -0.02 0.45 -3.61
CA ILE A 14 -0.71 -0.11 -2.44
C ILE A 14 -1.59 0.96 -1.79
N GLU A 15 -1.05 2.15 -1.52
CA GLU A 15 -1.70 3.11 -0.62
C GLU A 15 -2.51 4.21 -1.32
N LEU A 16 -2.20 4.55 -2.58
CA LEU A 16 -2.60 5.86 -3.15
C LEU A 16 -3.27 5.75 -4.53
N PHE A 17 -3.05 4.67 -5.27
CA PHE A 17 -3.49 4.55 -6.67
C PHE A 17 -4.95 4.10 -6.79
N GLY A 18 -5.88 4.91 -6.28
CA GLY A 18 -7.32 4.61 -6.31
C GLY A 18 -7.73 3.43 -5.44
N THR A 19 -6.86 2.98 -4.53
CA THR A 19 -7.10 1.82 -3.68
C THR A 19 -7.86 2.14 -2.39
N GLY A 20 -7.94 3.42 -2.01
CA GLY A 20 -8.43 3.78 -0.68
C GLY A 20 -7.50 3.34 0.46
N GLY A 21 -6.25 2.96 0.15
CA GLY A 21 -5.29 2.45 1.11
C GLY A 21 -5.24 0.93 1.19
N ALA A 22 -4.13 0.42 1.75
CA ALA A 22 -3.92 -1.00 2.01
C ALA A 22 -4.19 -1.93 0.82
N SER A 23 -4.06 -1.46 -0.43
CA SER A 23 -4.37 -2.18 -1.67
C SER A 23 -5.85 -2.65 -1.79
N SER A 24 -6.78 -1.79 -1.37
CA SER A 24 -8.23 -1.91 -1.63
C SER A 24 -9.01 -2.93 -0.82
N ARG A 25 -8.39 -3.60 0.16
CA ARG A 25 -9.09 -4.64 0.94
C ARG A 25 -10.22 -4.06 1.81
N PRO A 26 -10.11 -2.87 2.41
CA PRO A 26 -11.26 -2.22 3.04
C PRO A 26 -12.42 -2.02 2.04
N LEU A 27 -12.12 -1.38 0.90
CA LEU A 27 -13.11 -1.11 -0.16
C LEU A 27 -13.74 -2.39 -0.71
N PHE A 28 -12.96 -3.45 -0.91
CA PHE A 28 -13.47 -4.74 -1.37
C PHE A 28 -14.33 -5.43 -0.30
N GLY A 29 -13.98 -5.26 0.98
CA GLY A 29 -14.84 -5.70 2.08
C GLY A 29 -16.20 -5.01 2.08
N ASP A 30 -16.24 -3.69 1.87
CA ASP A 30 -17.49 -2.92 1.76
C ASP A 30 -18.34 -3.42 0.59
N PHE A 31 -17.70 -3.65 -0.57
CA PHE A 31 -18.35 -4.26 -1.73
C PHE A 31 -18.97 -5.64 -1.40
N LEU A 32 -18.27 -6.51 -0.68
CA LEU A 32 -18.78 -7.84 -0.32
C LEU A 32 -19.97 -7.78 0.65
N ASP A 33 -19.98 -6.82 1.58
CA ASP A 33 -21.11 -6.60 2.49
C ASP A 33 -22.36 -6.12 1.73
N GLU A 34 -22.21 -5.22 0.77
CA GLU A 34 -23.31 -4.78 -0.10
C GLU A 34 -23.80 -5.92 -0.98
N ALA A 35 -22.88 -6.70 -1.58
CA ALA A 35 -23.21 -7.85 -2.40
C ALA A 35 -23.96 -8.93 -1.60
N SER A 36 -23.62 -9.11 -0.31
CA SER A 36 -24.33 -10.00 0.60
C SER A 36 -25.84 -9.72 0.63
N LEU A 37 -26.21 -8.44 0.64
CA LEU A 37 -27.60 -7.99 0.69
C LEU A 37 -28.28 -8.17 -0.66
N LEU A 38 -27.65 -7.69 -1.73
CA LEU A 38 -28.23 -7.69 -3.08
C LEU A 38 -28.43 -9.10 -3.63
N LEU A 39 -27.53 -10.03 -3.29
CA LEU A 39 -27.55 -11.41 -3.78
C LEU A 39 -28.24 -12.38 -2.81
N GLY A 40 -28.66 -11.93 -1.62
CA GLY A 40 -29.23 -12.80 -0.59
C GLY A 40 -28.24 -13.86 -0.09
N LYS A 41 -26.94 -13.57 -0.10
CA LYS A 41 -25.86 -14.49 0.30
C LYS A 41 -25.17 -13.98 1.58
N PRO A 42 -25.67 -14.33 2.78
CA PRO A 42 -25.15 -13.80 4.04
C PRO A 42 -23.71 -14.21 4.34
N THR A 43 -23.25 -15.36 3.80
CA THR A 43 -21.87 -15.86 3.91
C THR A 43 -20.83 -14.88 3.37
N LEU A 44 -21.20 -14.00 2.43
CA LEU A 44 -20.30 -12.96 1.91
C LEU A 44 -19.87 -11.94 2.98
N ARG A 45 -20.64 -11.73 4.05
CA ARG A 45 -20.25 -10.84 5.17
C ARG A 45 -19.08 -11.38 5.97
N GLU A 46 -19.01 -12.69 6.12
CA GLU A 46 -17.88 -13.34 6.78
C GLU A 46 -16.61 -13.19 5.93
N SER A 47 -16.74 -13.37 4.61
CA SER A 47 -15.66 -13.09 3.66
C SER A 47 -15.26 -11.62 3.68
N ALA A 48 -16.20 -10.68 3.73
CA ALA A 48 -15.92 -9.25 3.85
C ALA A 48 -15.05 -8.94 5.06
N SER A 49 -15.40 -9.49 6.23
CA SER A 49 -14.63 -9.32 7.47
C SER A 49 -13.20 -9.84 7.35
N GLN A 50 -13.02 -11.01 6.72
CA GLN A 50 -11.69 -11.61 6.52
C GLN A 50 -10.84 -10.82 5.53
N ILE A 51 -11.44 -10.34 4.44
CA ILE A 51 -10.76 -9.46 3.49
C ILE A 51 -10.31 -8.17 4.21
N ARG A 52 -11.16 -7.52 5.00
CA ARG A 52 -10.78 -6.33 5.77
C ARG A 52 -9.62 -6.60 6.73
N ALA A 53 -9.58 -7.79 7.33
CA ALA A 53 -8.50 -8.20 8.23
C ALA A 53 -7.12 -8.30 7.54
N LEU A 54 -7.05 -8.30 6.20
CA LEU A 54 -5.79 -8.24 5.44
C LEU A 54 -5.19 -6.83 5.41
N ALA A 55 -5.98 -5.78 5.63
CA ALA A 55 -5.54 -4.39 5.47
C ALA A 55 -4.30 -4.03 6.31
N PRO A 56 -4.17 -4.45 7.59
CA PRO A 56 -2.96 -4.20 8.38
C PRO A 56 -1.70 -4.83 7.77
N LEU A 57 -1.81 -6.01 7.14
CA LEU A 57 -0.65 -6.69 6.51
C LEU A 57 -0.13 -5.89 5.31
N TRP A 58 -1.05 -5.42 4.47
CA TRP A 58 -0.72 -4.56 3.32
C TRP A 58 -0.15 -3.21 3.74
N THR A 59 -0.73 -2.60 4.78
CA THR A 59 -0.20 -1.36 5.37
C THR A 59 1.21 -1.57 5.93
N ALA A 60 1.46 -2.72 6.57
CA ALA A 60 2.78 -3.06 7.10
C ALA A 60 3.80 -3.25 5.98
N LEU A 61 3.43 -3.90 4.86
CA LEU A 61 4.27 -3.97 3.66
C LEU A 61 4.58 -2.56 3.12
N GLY A 62 3.57 -1.67 3.06
CA GLY A 62 3.76 -0.27 2.68
C GLY A 62 4.82 0.44 3.52
N LYS A 63 4.80 0.26 4.84
CA LYS A 63 5.83 0.80 5.75
C LYS A 63 7.20 0.17 5.51
N ALA A 64 7.26 -1.15 5.26
CA ALA A 64 8.51 -1.86 5.01
C ALA A 64 9.15 -1.49 3.66
N LEU A 65 8.36 -1.11 2.64
CA LEU A 65 8.87 -0.61 1.36
C LEU A 65 9.62 0.71 1.50
N LEU A 66 9.15 1.57 2.40
CA LEU A 66 9.72 2.90 2.67
C LEU A 66 9.96 3.08 4.18
N PRO A 67 10.96 2.41 4.77
CA PRO A 67 11.16 2.31 6.22
C PRO A 67 11.52 3.65 6.90
N ASP A 68 11.29 3.72 8.21
CA ASP A 68 11.54 4.93 9.02
C ASP A 68 13.03 5.17 9.31
N GLU A 69 13.80 4.09 9.33
CA GLU A 69 15.25 4.04 9.59
C GLU A 69 16.05 4.71 8.46
N LEU A 70 15.46 4.85 7.27
CA LEU A 70 16.08 5.52 6.12
C LEU A 70 15.39 6.87 5.89
N PRO A 71 16.02 8.00 6.27
CA PRO A 71 15.36 9.31 6.31
C PRO A 71 14.67 9.71 4.99
N LEU A 72 15.31 9.47 3.84
CA LEU A 72 14.74 9.81 2.53
C LEU A 72 13.59 8.89 2.10
N PHE A 73 13.55 7.65 2.58
CA PHE A 73 12.43 6.73 2.33
C PHE A 73 11.23 7.17 3.16
N LYS A 74 11.44 7.41 4.46
CA LYS A 74 10.43 7.98 5.36
C LYS A 74 9.84 9.27 4.81
N GLU A 75 10.69 10.21 4.42
CA GLU A 75 10.25 11.50 3.87
C GLU A 75 9.41 11.31 2.61
N THR A 76 9.86 10.42 1.70
CA THR A 76 9.12 10.09 0.48
C THR A 76 7.71 9.57 0.80
N ARG A 77 7.61 8.61 1.73
CA ARG A 77 6.33 8.05 2.18
C ARG A 77 5.40 9.12 2.73
N GLN A 78 5.91 9.97 3.62
CA GLN A 78 5.15 11.06 4.24
C GLN A 78 4.70 12.12 3.22
N LEU A 79 5.57 12.48 2.27
CA LEU A 79 5.25 13.43 1.20
C LEU A 79 4.16 12.87 0.27
N MET A 80 4.23 11.59 -0.06
CA MET A 80 3.22 10.93 -0.90
C MET A 80 1.85 10.87 -0.21
N LEU A 81 1.80 10.56 1.09
CA LEU A 81 0.58 10.60 1.90
C LEU A 81 0.05 12.04 2.04
N LYS A 82 0.92 13.00 2.37
CA LYS A 82 0.53 14.41 2.48
C LYS A 82 -0.03 14.98 1.18
N LYS A 83 0.54 14.60 0.03
CA LYS A 83 0.02 14.98 -1.30
C LYS A 83 -1.42 14.52 -1.47
N ARG A 84 -1.69 13.27 -1.11
CA ARG A 84 -3.02 12.66 -1.17
C ARG A 84 -4.01 13.38 -0.25
N ASP A 85 -3.63 13.61 1.01
CA ASP A 85 -4.48 14.27 2.00
C ASP A 85 -4.82 15.71 1.58
N LEU A 86 -3.83 16.46 1.10
CA LEU A 86 -4.04 17.81 0.56
C LEU A 86 -5.03 17.84 -0.61
N PHE A 87 -4.95 16.86 -1.51
CA PHE A 87 -5.87 16.76 -2.63
C PHE A 87 -7.29 16.45 -2.17
N TRP A 88 -7.48 15.53 -1.21
CA TRP A 88 -8.80 15.22 -0.67
C TRP A 88 -9.42 16.38 0.12
N GLU A 89 -8.62 17.07 0.92
CA GLU A 89 -9.13 18.13 1.80
C GLU A 89 -9.41 19.44 1.06
N LYS A 90 -8.59 19.78 0.06
CA LYS A 90 -8.60 21.12 -0.55
C LYS A 90 -8.80 21.13 -2.06
N GLY A 91 -8.75 19.97 -2.73
CA GLY A 91 -8.79 19.87 -4.19
C GLY A 91 -7.77 20.81 -4.84
N ASP A 92 -8.23 21.62 -5.79
CA ASP A 92 -7.41 22.57 -6.55
C ASP A 92 -6.74 23.64 -5.67
N GLY A 93 -7.30 23.93 -4.50
CA GLY A 93 -6.74 24.90 -3.54
C GLY A 93 -5.35 24.51 -3.02
N ALA A 94 -4.97 23.22 -3.08
CA ALA A 94 -3.65 22.74 -2.66
C ALA A 94 -2.60 22.71 -3.78
N THR A 95 -2.89 23.27 -4.97
CA THR A 95 -2.02 23.16 -6.15
C THR A 95 -0.57 23.58 -5.88
N ASN A 96 -0.36 24.67 -5.15
CA ASN A 96 0.99 25.19 -4.88
C ASN A 96 1.78 24.27 -3.92
N GLU A 97 1.13 23.76 -2.88
CA GLU A 97 1.72 22.79 -1.95
C GLU A 97 2.05 21.47 -2.65
N ILE A 98 1.15 20.96 -3.49
CA ILE A 98 1.36 19.73 -4.26
C ILE A 98 2.54 19.90 -5.23
N LYS A 99 2.66 21.05 -5.91
CA LYS A 99 3.82 21.36 -6.76
C LYS A 99 5.15 21.33 -5.98
N LYS A 100 5.16 21.89 -4.76
CA LYS A 100 6.35 21.84 -3.87
C LYS A 100 6.69 20.40 -3.48
N ILE A 101 5.68 19.58 -3.15
CA ILE A 101 5.86 18.16 -2.84
C ILE A 101 6.45 17.42 -4.04
N HIS A 102 5.90 17.60 -5.24
CA HIS A 102 6.44 16.99 -6.47
C HIS A 102 7.90 17.37 -6.71
N ALA A 103 8.25 18.66 -6.54
CA ALA A 103 9.62 19.11 -6.68
C ALA A 103 10.55 18.41 -5.66
N ARG A 104 10.12 18.26 -4.40
CA ARG A 104 10.90 17.56 -3.37
C ARG A 104 11.05 16.07 -3.68
N LEU A 105 9.98 15.38 -4.05
CA LEU A 105 10.03 13.96 -4.45
C LEU A 105 10.99 13.74 -5.64
N LYS A 106 10.98 14.66 -6.62
CA LYS A 106 11.91 14.63 -7.75
C LYS A 106 13.36 14.83 -7.31
N ALA A 107 13.61 15.71 -6.33
CA ALA A 107 14.94 15.92 -5.78
C ALA A 107 15.44 14.68 -5.02
N ILE A 108 14.61 14.08 -4.17
CA ILE A 108 14.94 12.84 -3.46
C ILE A 108 15.30 11.73 -4.46
N ARG A 109 14.49 11.55 -5.51
CA ARG A 109 14.78 10.55 -6.54
C ARG A 109 16.17 10.75 -7.18
N LYS A 110 16.53 11.99 -7.51
CA LYS A 110 17.87 12.30 -8.07
C LYS A 110 18.99 11.98 -7.08
N ILE A 111 18.80 12.27 -5.79
CA ILE A 111 19.76 11.93 -4.73
C ILE A 111 19.92 10.40 -4.69
N MET A 112 18.83 9.66 -4.61
CA MET A 112 18.81 8.20 -4.53
C MET A 112 19.37 7.50 -5.78
N GLU A 113 19.25 8.13 -6.96
CA GLU A 113 19.84 7.63 -8.20
C GLU A 113 21.36 7.79 -8.21
N LYS A 114 21.88 8.90 -7.66
CA LYS A 114 23.30 9.24 -7.58
C LYS A 114 24.02 8.52 -6.44
N ASP A 115 23.42 8.53 -5.26
CA ASP A 115 24.01 8.07 -4.01
C ASP A 115 22.98 7.27 -3.21
N PHE A 116 22.99 5.96 -3.45
CA PHE A 116 22.03 5.06 -2.81
C PHE A 116 22.57 4.65 -1.43
N PRO A 117 21.82 4.87 -0.34
CA PRO A 117 22.36 4.82 1.01
C PRO A 117 22.58 3.41 1.57
N LEU A 118 22.18 2.36 0.85
CA LEU A 118 22.34 0.98 1.30
C LEU A 118 23.49 0.29 0.58
N SER A 119 24.35 -0.35 1.37
CA SER A 119 25.27 -1.39 0.90
C SER A 119 24.51 -2.59 0.32
N ASP A 120 25.23 -3.50 -0.33
CA ASP A 120 24.63 -4.72 -0.88
C ASP A 120 24.07 -5.64 0.20
N VAL A 121 24.69 -5.67 1.39
CA VAL A 121 24.24 -6.44 2.55
C VAL A 121 22.93 -5.87 3.09
N GLU A 122 22.86 -4.55 3.30
CA GLU A 122 21.63 -3.90 3.78
C GLU A 122 20.50 -3.99 2.76
N ALA A 123 20.82 -3.85 1.46
CA ALA A 123 19.85 -4.04 0.39
C ALA A 123 19.33 -5.49 0.33
N LEU A 124 20.18 -6.49 0.64
CA LEU A 124 19.75 -7.88 0.76
C LEU A 124 18.82 -8.08 1.97
N ALA A 125 19.18 -7.53 3.13
CA ALA A 125 18.35 -7.59 4.33
C ALA A 125 16.97 -6.95 4.11
N LEU A 126 16.92 -5.79 3.44
CA LEU A 126 15.67 -5.15 3.07
C LEU A 126 14.81 -6.06 2.18
N LYS A 127 15.39 -6.70 1.16
CA LYS A 127 14.67 -7.65 0.28
C LYS A 127 14.14 -8.87 1.05
N GLN A 128 14.92 -9.40 2.01
CA GLN A 128 14.49 -10.52 2.85
C GLN A 128 13.31 -10.12 3.74
N ASN A 129 13.38 -8.95 4.38
CA ASN A 129 12.26 -8.40 5.15
C ASN A 129 10.99 -8.24 4.27
N LEU A 130 11.13 -7.66 3.07
CA LEU A 130 10.01 -7.53 2.13
C LEU A 130 9.42 -8.89 1.73
N ARG A 131 10.27 -9.90 1.49
CA ARG A 131 9.83 -11.27 1.20
C ARG A 131 8.97 -11.82 2.34
N GLU A 132 9.35 -11.61 3.60
CA GLU A 132 8.57 -12.09 4.75
C GLU A 132 7.18 -11.46 4.80
N HIS A 133 7.08 -10.15 4.56
CA HIS A 133 5.77 -9.47 4.45
C HIS A 133 4.93 -10.05 3.31
N ILE A 134 5.53 -10.25 2.13
CA ILE A 134 4.83 -10.80 0.96
C ILE A 134 4.33 -12.22 1.21
N LEU A 135 5.13 -13.08 1.85
CA LEU A 135 4.72 -14.45 2.16
C LEU A 135 3.57 -14.49 3.18
N ARG A 136 3.63 -13.65 4.24
CA ARG A 136 2.53 -13.54 5.20
C ARG A 136 1.24 -13.06 4.56
N ILE A 137 1.34 -12.08 3.66
CA ILE A 137 0.20 -11.61 2.86
C ILE A 137 -0.33 -12.74 2.00
N HIS A 138 0.53 -13.43 1.25
CA HIS A 138 0.14 -14.54 0.39
C HIS A 138 -0.65 -15.61 1.16
N ASP A 139 -0.15 -16.06 2.31
CA ASP A 139 -0.78 -17.12 3.08
C ASP A 139 -2.16 -16.68 3.59
N ALA A 140 -2.27 -15.44 4.09
CA ALA A 140 -3.53 -14.88 4.57
C ALA A 140 -4.54 -14.61 3.41
N GLU A 141 -4.08 -14.09 2.28
CA GLU A 141 -4.93 -13.86 1.10
C GLU A 141 -5.46 -15.19 0.55
N LYS A 142 -4.61 -16.22 0.48
CA LYS A 142 -5.00 -17.55 0.01
C LYS A 142 -6.14 -18.12 0.84
N GLU A 143 -6.06 -17.99 2.17
CA GLU A 143 -7.13 -18.43 3.06
C GLU A 143 -8.43 -17.64 2.83
N ALA A 144 -8.33 -16.30 2.77
CA ALA A 144 -9.49 -15.43 2.57
C ALA A 144 -10.18 -15.69 1.22
N ILE A 145 -9.41 -15.86 0.13
CA ILE A 145 -9.92 -16.16 -1.22
C ILE A 145 -10.59 -17.54 -1.24
N THR A 146 -9.97 -18.56 -0.63
CA THR A 146 -10.56 -19.90 -0.56
C THR A 146 -11.93 -19.88 0.14
N LYS A 147 -12.08 -19.04 1.17
CA LYS A 147 -13.36 -18.88 1.87
C LYS A 147 -14.38 -18.10 1.05
N LEU A 148 -13.94 -17.06 0.34
CA LEU A 148 -14.79 -16.31 -0.59
C LEU A 148 -15.33 -17.20 -1.72
N GLU A 149 -14.48 -18.04 -2.32
CA GLU A 149 -14.90 -19.00 -3.35
C GLU A 149 -16.02 -19.93 -2.85
N LYS A 150 -15.88 -20.45 -1.62
CA LYS A 150 -16.90 -21.28 -0.98
C LYS A 150 -18.21 -20.52 -0.72
N ALA A 151 -18.14 -19.23 -0.40
CA ALA A 151 -19.33 -18.42 -0.15
C ALA A 151 -20.20 -18.23 -1.40
N PHE A 152 -19.65 -18.40 -2.61
CA PHE A 152 -20.43 -18.40 -3.86
C PHE A 152 -21.02 -19.75 -4.22
N LEU A 153 -20.42 -20.85 -3.77
CA LEU A 153 -20.86 -22.23 -4.07
C LEU A 153 -22.01 -22.71 -3.16
N LEU A 154 -22.22 -22.05 -2.03
CA LEU A 154 -23.33 -22.26 -1.09
C LEU A 154 -24.43 -21.23 -1.32
#